data_AF-A0A151R8U3-F1
#
_entry.id   AF-A0A151R8U3-F1
#
_cell.length_a   1.000
_cell.length_b   1.000
_cell.length_c   1.000
_cell.angle_alpha   90.00
_cell.angle_beta   90.00
_cell.angle_gamma   90.00
#
_symmetry.space_group_name_H-M   'P 1'
#
loop_
_entity.id
_entity.type
_entity.pdbx_description
1 polymer ?
#
loop_
_entity_poly.entity_id
_entity_poly.type
_entity_poly.pdbx_seq_one_letter_code
_entity_poly.pdbx_strand_id
1 'polypeptide(L)'
;MLSFYLGNLYSEAVNLGLEYDASEIDYVKFLCGQGYDTKKLQTLTNDNNSCRQENNGMVRDLNLSSFSTWFTHVFRRTVANVGSATSKYKARVTTPPSLLNIKVRRARCFIYLFCGCYL
;
A
#
# COMPACT_ATOMS: atom_id res chain seq x y z
N MET A 1 4.29 -12.88 -8.29
CA MET A 1 3.79 -12.30 -7.03
C MET A 1 5.00 -11.92 -6.19
N LEU A 2 5.29 -10.63 -6.03
CA LEU A 2 6.37 -10.19 -5.14
C LEU A 2 5.76 -10.05 -3.74
N SER A 3 5.85 -11.12 -2.97
CA SER A 3 5.49 -11.09 -1.55
C SER A 3 6.62 -10.40 -0.80
N PHE A 4 6.40 -9.15 -0.38
CA PHE A 4 7.19 -8.57 0.70
C PHE A 4 6.70 -9.26 1.98
N TYR A 5 7.37 -10.35 2.33
CA TYR A 5 7.16 -10.97 3.63
C TYR A 5 7.63 -9.97 4.69
N LEU A 6 6.69 -9.39 5.43
CA LEU A 6 6.97 -9.01 6.81
C LEU A 6 7.25 -10.33 7.53
N GLY A 7 8.49 -10.49 8.01
CA GLY A 7 8.96 -11.71 8.63
C GLY A 7 8.16 -12.08 9.88
N ASN A 8 8.01 -13.40 10.03
CA ASN A 8 7.61 -14.21 11.19
C ASN A 8 6.27 -13.96 11.91
N LEU A 9 5.65 -15.11 12.23
CA LEU A 9 4.30 -15.28 12.72
C LEU A 9 4.08 -14.71 14.13
N TYR A 10 2.99 -13.95 14.24
CA TYR A 10 2.11 -13.76 15.40
C TYR A 10 2.62 -12.98 16.62
N SER A 11 3.88 -13.08 17.04
CA SER A 11 4.39 -12.29 18.18
C SER A 11 4.99 -10.92 17.80
N GLU A 12 5.50 -10.77 16.57
CA GLU A 12 6.02 -9.50 16.04
C GLU A 12 4.94 -8.58 15.46
N ALA A 13 3.74 -9.10 15.19
CA ALA A 13 2.61 -8.31 14.68
C ALA A 13 2.14 -7.22 15.66
N VAL A 14 2.38 -7.42 16.97
CA VAL A 14 2.00 -6.49 18.04
C VAL A 14 2.89 -5.24 18.07
N ASN A 15 4.10 -5.31 17.50
CA ASN A 15 5.08 -4.21 17.48
C ASN A 15 5.49 -3.83 16.05
N LEU A 16 4.52 -3.79 15.13
CA LEU A 16 4.78 -3.24 13.80
C LEU A 16 5.14 -1.77 13.95
N GLY A 17 6.39 -1.40 13.68
CA GLY A 17 6.77 0.02 13.63
C GLY A 17 6.16 0.74 12.43
N LEU A 18 5.61 0.01 11.47
CA LEU A 18 5.09 0.51 10.20
C LEU A 18 3.81 -0.22 9.80
N GLU A 19 2.79 0.53 9.39
CA GLU A 19 1.50 0.00 8.97
C GLU A 19 1.08 0.56 7.60
N TYR A 20 0.45 -0.30 6.79
CA TYR A 20 -0.21 0.10 5.54
C TYR A 20 -1.70 0.28 5.82
N ASP A 21 -2.11 1.53 6.04
CA ASP A 21 -3.51 1.84 6.30
C ASP A 21 -4.30 1.99 4.99
N ALA A 22 -5.52 1.46 4.96
CA ALA A 22 -6.46 1.56 3.85
C ALA A 22 -7.88 1.69 4.40
N SER A 23 -8.57 2.77 4.00
CA SER A 23 -9.94 3.02 4.43
C SER A 23 -10.96 2.22 3.63
N GLU A 24 -12.19 2.10 4.14
CA GLU A 24 -13.31 1.48 3.41
C GLU A 24 -13.54 2.12 2.03
N ILE A 25 -13.36 3.44 1.93
CA ILE A 25 -13.48 4.20 0.67
C ILE A 25 -12.41 3.75 -0.35
N ASP A 26 -11.21 3.37 0.12
CA ASP A 26 -10.15 2.87 -0.77
C ASP A 26 -10.50 1.50 -1.34
N TYR A 27 -11.20 0.66 -0.56
CA TYR A 27 -11.75 -0.61 -1.05
C TYR A 27 -12.91 -0.40 -2.04
N VAL A 28 -13.80 0.57 -1.79
CA VAL A 28 -14.84 0.95 -2.76
C VAL A 28 -14.20 1.38 -4.07
N LYS A 29 -13.19 2.27 -4.02
CA LYS A 29 -12.47 2.73 -5.22
C LYS A 29 -11.78 1.59 -5.96
N PHE A 30 -11.19 0.67 -5.22
CA PHE A 30 -10.55 -0.52 -5.76
C PHE A 30 -11.54 -1.42 -6.51
N LEU A 31 -12.69 -1.70 -5.91
CA LEU A 31 -13.73 -2.54 -6.52
C LEU A 31 -14.31 -1.86 -7.77
N CYS A 32 -14.61 -0.56 -7.70
CA CYS A 32 -15.04 0.21 -8.87
C CYS A 32 -13.98 0.19 -9.99
N GLY A 33 -12.70 0.34 -9.63
CA GLY A 33 -11.55 0.22 -10.53
C GLY A 33 -11.39 -1.13 -11.20
N GLN A 34 -11.87 -2.21 -10.57
CA GLN A 34 -11.91 -3.55 -11.15
C GLN A 34 -13.04 -3.74 -12.15
N GLY A 35 -13.96 -2.78 -12.27
CA GLY A 35 -15.14 -2.87 -13.15
C GLY A 35 -16.39 -3.40 -12.46
N TYR A 36 -16.47 -3.33 -11.12
CA TYR A 36 -17.74 -3.58 -10.43
C TYR A 36 -18.74 -2.48 -10.77
N ASP A 37 -19.96 -2.89 -11.08
CA ASP A 37 -21.10 -1.98 -11.16
C ASP A 37 -21.64 -1.67 -9.75
N THR A 38 -22.39 -0.57 -9.64
CA THR A 38 -22.97 -0.14 -8.36
C THR A 38 -23.83 -1.23 -7.71
N LYS A 39 -24.57 -2.04 -8.47
CA LYS A 39 -25.42 -3.09 -7.88
C LYS A 39 -24.57 -4.16 -7.21
N LYS A 40 -23.53 -4.64 -7.89
CA LYS A 40 -22.60 -5.65 -7.34
C LYS A 40 -21.84 -5.12 -6.13
N LEU A 41 -21.43 -3.85 -6.18
CA LEU A 41 -20.77 -3.20 -5.05
C LEU A 41 -21.69 -3.20 -3.83
N GLN A 42 -22.93 -2.72 -3.97
CA GLN A 42 -23.91 -2.63 -2.89
C GLN A 42 -24.26 -4.01 -2.31
N THR A 43 -24.39 -5.04 -3.16
CA THR A 43 -24.61 -6.41 -2.70
C THR A 43 -23.43 -6.94 -1.89
N LEU A 44 -22.19 -6.57 -2.25
CA LEU A 44 -20.99 -7.05 -1.58
C LEU A 44 -20.71 -6.31 -0.27
N THR A 45 -20.83 -4.98 -0.26
CA THR A 45 -20.52 -4.15 0.91
C THR A 45 -21.72 -4.01 1.85
N ASN A 46 -22.93 -4.32 1.38
CA ASN A 46 -24.19 -4.07 2.08
C ASN A 46 -24.38 -2.59 2.49
N ASP A 47 -23.79 -1.69 1.70
CA ASP A 47 -23.83 -0.24 1.89
C ASP A 47 -24.38 0.46 0.65
N ASN A 48 -24.81 1.71 0.78
CA ASN A 48 -25.33 2.52 -0.33
C ASN A 48 -24.24 3.19 -1.18
N ASN A 49 -23.02 2.67 -1.17
CA ASN A 49 -21.92 3.18 -2.00
C ASN A 49 -22.21 2.95 -3.50
N SER A 50 -21.72 3.83 -4.35
CA SER A 50 -21.95 3.75 -5.81
C SER A 50 -20.67 4.02 -6.59
N CYS A 51 -20.43 3.29 -7.67
CA CYS A 51 -19.31 3.59 -8.56
C CYS A 51 -19.66 4.78 -9.47
N ARG A 52 -18.86 5.83 -9.37
CA ARG A 52 -18.90 7.08 -10.16
C ARG A 52 -17.52 7.30 -10.76
N GLN A 53 -17.41 8.18 -11.76
CA GLN A 53 -16.11 8.53 -12.34
C GLN A 53 -15.10 9.03 -11.29
N GLU A 54 -15.59 9.72 -10.25
CA GLU A 54 -14.78 10.30 -9.17
C GLU A 54 -14.18 9.26 -8.21
N ASN A 55 -14.82 8.10 -8.04
CA ASN A 55 -14.31 7.02 -7.19
C ASN A 55 -13.85 5.81 -8.01
N ASN A 56 -13.61 5.98 -9.30
CA ASN A 56 -13.00 4.97 -10.14
C ASN A 56 -11.47 5.03 -10.02
N GLY A 57 -10.95 4.53 -8.90
CA GLY A 57 -9.51 4.50 -8.64
C GLY A 57 -8.80 3.43 -9.46
N MET A 58 -7.48 3.56 -9.66
CA MET A 58 -6.73 2.44 -10.22
C MET A 58 -6.67 1.33 -9.17
N VAL A 59 -6.92 0.09 -9.57
CA VAL A 59 -6.80 -1.13 -8.72
C VAL A 59 -5.46 -1.19 -7.97
N ARG A 60 -4.43 -0.56 -8.54
CA ARG A 60 -3.07 -0.54 -8.00
C ARG A 60 -2.84 0.53 -6.93
N ASP A 61 -3.76 1.47 -6.75
CA ASP A 61 -3.64 2.57 -5.77
C ASP A 61 -4.02 2.14 -4.35
N LEU A 62 -4.71 1.01 -4.20
CA LEU A 62 -5.00 0.43 -2.90
C LEU A 62 -3.70 0.19 -2.13
N ASN A 63 -3.64 0.65 -0.89
CA ASN A 63 -2.44 0.65 -0.07
C ASN A 63 -2.16 -0.72 0.54
N LEU A 64 -1.90 -1.71 -0.31
CA LEU A 64 -1.56 -3.07 0.10
C LEU A 64 -0.07 -3.23 0.39
N SER A 65 0.25 -4.07 1.38
CA SER A 65 1.62 -4.48 1.73
C SER A 65 2.30 -5.36 0.67
N SER A 66 1.56 -5.78 -0.36
CA SER A 66 2.04 -6.61 -1.47
C SER A 66 1.97 -5.91 -2.82
N PHE A 67 2.83 -6.34 -3.75
CA PHE A 67 2.92 -5.79 -5.10
C PHE A 67 2.82 -6.91 -6.13
N SER A 68 1.99 -6.70 -7.15
CA SER A 68 1.83 -7.63 -8.27
C SER A 68 1.70 -6.87 -9.58
N THR A 69 2.51 -7.26 -10.57
CA THR A 69 2.48 -6.71 -11.92
C THR A 69 3.00 -7.73 -12.93
N TRP A 70 2.53 -7.61 -14.16
CA TRP A 70 3.08 -8.31 -15.33
C TRP A 70 3.92 -7.40 -16.24
N PHE A 71 3.90 -6.08 -16.01
CA PHE A 71 4.61 -5.07 -16.80
C PHE A 71 5.31 -4.03 -15.91
N THR A 72 6.17 -3.20 -16.50
CA THR A 72 6.82 -2.09 -15.79
C THR A 72 5.80 -1.07 -15.31
N HIS A 73 5.69 -0.90 -14.00
CA HIS A 73 4.77 0.06 -13.40
C HIS A 73 5.34 0.67 -12.12
N VAL A 74 4.82 1.86 -11.79
CA VAL A 74 5.13 2.56 -10.55
C VAL A 74 3.99 2.35 -9.57
N PHE A 75 4.31 1.85 -8.38
CA PHE A 75 3.36 1.72 -7.28
C PHE A 75 3.58 2.83 -6.27
N ARG A 76 2.49 3.43 -5.80
CA ARG A 76 2.50 4.41 -4.72
C ARG A 76 1.89 3.78 -3.49
N ARG A 77 2.65 3.77 -2.40
CA ARG A 77 2.21 3.27 -1.10
C ARG A 77 2.51 4.30 -0.04
N THR A 78 1.63 4.35 0.95
CA THR A 78 1.79 5.16 2.15
C THR A 78 2.02 4.20 3.30
N VAL A 79 3.02 4.48 4.13
CA VAL A 79 3.29 3.67 5.31
C VAL A 79 3.27 4.62 6.49
N ALA A 80 2.43 4.32 7.46
CA ALA A 80 2.31 5.07 8.71
C ALA A 80 3.30 4.49 9.73
N ASN A 81 4.01 5.35 10.46
CA ASN A 81 4.77 4.91 11.63
C ASN A 81 3.81 4.78 12.81
N VAL A 82 3.59 3.56 13.27
CA VAL A 82 2.79 3.26 14.47
C VAL A 82 3.67 2.83 15.65
N GLY A 83 4.99 2.91 15.49
CA GLY A 83 5.98 2.74 16.54
C GLY A 83 6.53 4.07 17.07
N SER A 84 7.78 4.06 17.56
CA SER A 84 8.42 5.28 18.10
C SER A 84 8.58 6.35 17.02
N ALA A 85 8.23 7.60 17.35
CA ALA A 85 8.31 8.76 16.46
C ALA A 85 9.73 9.02 15.91
N THR A 86 10.78 8.60 16.63
CA THR A 86 12.19 8.81 16.26
C THR A 86 12.78 7.69 15.40
N SER A 87 12.01 6.66 15.08
CA SER A 87 12.46 5.52 14.30
C SER A 87 12.79 5.92 12.85
N LYS A 88 13.94 5.45 12.36
CA LYS A 88 14.34 5.60 10.95
C LYS A 88 14.30 4.26 10.26
N TYR A 89 13.63 4.20 9.12
CA TYR A 89 13.46 2.97 8.34
C TYR A 89 14.21 3.06 7.01
N LYS A 90 14.91 1.99 6.63
CA LYS A 90 15.59 1.88 5.34
C LYS A 90 14.95 0.77 4.52
N ALA A 91 14.52 1.08 3.30
CA ALA A 91 13.97 0.08 2.39
C ALA A 91 15.08 -0.89 1.96
N ARG A 92 14.83 -2.19 2.13
CA ARG A 92 15.66 -3.27 1.60
C ARG A 92 14.89 -4.00 0.52
N VAL A 93 15.47 -4.11 -0.67
CA VAL A 93 14.90 -4.83 -1.79
C VAL A 93 15.70 -6.10 -2.00
N THR A 94 15.01 -7.25 -1.99
CA THR A 94 15.61 -8.55 -2.31
C THR A 94 14.93 -9.08 -3.55
N THR A 95 15.69 -9.23 -4.64
CA THR A 95 15.20 -9.76 -5.91
C THR A 95 16.01 -10.98 -6.31
N PRO A 96 15.41 -12.02 -6.91
CA PRO A 96 16.17 -13.04 -7.60
C PRO A 96 17.05 -12.37 -8.65
N PRO A 97 18.34 -12.77 -8.76
CA PRO A 97 19.21 -12.22 -9.79
C PRO A 97 18.62 -12.55 -11.16
N SER A 98 18.48 -11.55 -12.03
CA SER A 98 18.19 -11.61 -13.49
C SER A 98 16.79 -11.34 -14.05
N LEU A 99 15.72 -11.17 -13.27
CA LEU A 99 14.36 -11.02 -13.87
C LEU A 99 13.66 -9.67 -13.63
N LEU A 100 14.05 -8.91 -12.60
CA LEU A 100 13.30 -7.73 -12.18
C LEU A 100 14.22 -6.57 -11.80
N ASN A 101 13.98 -5.39 -12.38
CA ASN A 101 14.59 -4.14 -11.95
C ASN A 101 13.62 -3.42 -11.01
N ILE A 102 13.93 -3.41 -9.71
CA ILE A 102 13.12 -2.73 -8.71
C ILE A 102 13.89 -1.53 -8.16
N LYS A 103 13.30 -0.35 -8.28
CA LYS A 103 13.85 0.89 -7.73
C LYS A 103 12.85 1.55 -6.77
N VAL A 104 13.28 1.76 -5.54
CA VAL A 104 12.52 2.51 -4.54
C VAL A 104 12.98 3.96 -4.56
N ARG A 105 12.04 4.92 -4.71
CA ARG A 105 12.35 6.35 -4.70
C ARG A 105 11.66 7.01 -3.51
N ARG A 106 12.46 7.65 -2.62
CA ARG A 106 12.10 8.41 -1.40
C ARG A 106 10.74 8.07 -0.76
N ALA A 107 10.77 7.46 0.42
CA ALA A 107 9.64 7.49 1.35
C ALA A 107 9.48 8.92 1.89
N ARG A 108 8.40 9.62 1.52
CA ARG A 108 8.00 10.86 2.20
C ARG A 108 7.25 10.47 3.48
N CYS A 109 7.97 10.17 4.56
CA CYS A 109 7.35 10.14 5.88
C CYS A 109 7.43 11.55 6.46
N PHE A 110 6.33 12.30 6.37
CA PHE A 110 6.13 13.50 7.16
C PHE A 110 5.50 13.07 8.48
N ILE A 111 6.31 12.97 9.52
CA ILE A 111 5.86 13.10 10.89
C ILE A 111 6.69 14.23 11.47
N TYR A 112 6.02 15.19 12.10
CA TYR A 112 6.57 16.47 12.50
C TYR A 112 7.88 16.31 13.30
N LEU A 113 8.83 17.21 12.99
CA LEU A 113 10.19 17.41 13.52
C LEU A 113 11.34 16.57 12.92
N PHE A 114 12.11 17.27 12.08
CA PHE A 114 13.46 17.02 11.54
C PHE A 114 13.66 15.87 10.53
N CYS A 115 13.28 16.16 9.27
CA CYS A 115 13.87 15.50 8.10
C CYS A 115 15.21 16.18 7.74
N GLY A 116 16.32 15.63 8.22
CA GLY A 116 17.66 15.93 7.71
C GLY A 116 18.05 14.91 6.65
N CYS A 117 18.17 15.33 5.39
CA CYS A 117 18.91 14.60 4.36
C CYS A 117 20.41 14.81 4.60
N TYR A 118 21.20 13.73 4.73
CA TYR A 118 22.64 13.81 4.53
C TYR A 118 23.09 12.75 3.52
N LEU A 119 23.66 13.31 2.44
CA LEU A 119 24.40 12.79 1.27
C LEU A 119 24.11 11.34 0.80
#